data_AF-A0A519L974-F1
#
_entry.id   AF-A0A519L974-F1
#
_cell.length_a   1.000
_cell.length_b   1.000
_cell.length_c   1.000
_cell.angle_alpha   90.00
_cell.angle_beta   90.00
_cell.angle_gamma   90.00
#
_symmetry.space_group_name_H-M   'P 1'
#
loop_
_entity.id
_entity.type
_entity.pdbx_description
1 polymer ?
#
loop_
_entity_poly.entity_id
_entity_poly.type
_entity_poly.pdbx_seq_one_letter_code
_entity_poly.pdbx_strand_id
1 'polypeptide(L)'
;MAPFQLFYLLLSLSVFAWAWLRGGHTERAGVAILVLAFLVSFMMQPVTLGQFRLGDAIVDLGVFIAMVWLALRRDRWWTLAAAAFGGLILIAHALMFLTPDLQEAHIRMDVASRWGIGVLMILCLGAGVVERWMAGERPVSLEARWRRPERRAT
;
A
#
# COMPACT_ATOMS: atom_id res chain seq x y z
N MET A 1 -6.16 21.08 0.25
CA MET A 1 -6.30 19.64 -0.08
C MET A 1 -7.76 19.36 -0.32
N ALA A 2 -8.11 18.57 -1.34
CA ALA A 2 -9.50 18.17 -1.54
C ALA A 2 -9.96 17.27 -0.38
N PRO A 3 -11.24 17.29 0.04
CA PRO A 3 -11.73 16.53 1.19
C PRO A 3 -11.38 15.03 1.12
N PHE A 4 -11.46 14.45 -0.08
CA PHE A 4 -11.11 13.05 -0.33
C PHE A 4 -9.62 12.77 -0.09
N GLN A 5 -8.73 13.73 -0.37
CA GLN A 5 -7.30 13.55 -0.13
C GLN A 5 -6.96 13.51 1.36
N LEU A 6 -7.62 14.37 2.13
CA LEU A 6 -7.49 14.36 3.59
C LEU A 6 -8.02 13.06 4.17
N PHE A 7 -9.18 12.58 3.69
CA PHE A 7 -9.72 11.28 4.07
C PHE A 7 -8.71 10.14 3.78
N TYR A 8 -8.17 10.07 2.56
CA TYR A 8 -7.20 9.06 2.17
C TYR A 8 -5.95 9.07 3.05
N LEU A 9 -5.42 10.27 3.35
CA LEU A 9 -4.25 10.44 4.20
C LEU A 9 -4.52 9.96 5.63
N LEU A 10 -5.63 10.41 6.23
CA LEU A 10 -6.01 10.02 7.60
C LEU A 10 -6.30 8.53 7.70
N LEU A 11 -6.96 7.95 6.70
CA LEU A 11 -7.20 6.51 6.62
C LEU A 11 -5.87 5.75 6.55
N SER A 12 -4.98 6.14 5.62
CA SER A 12 -3.66 5.52 5.44
C SER A 12 -2.84 5.57 6.73
N LEU A 13 -2.73 6.73 7.38
CA LEU A 13 -2.00 6.88 8.63
C LEU A 13 -2.60 6.03 9.75
N SER A 14 -3.93 5.98 9.85
CA SER A 14 -4.62 5.18 10.87
C SER A 14 -4.38 3.69 10.67
N VAL A 15 -4.54 3.21 9.43
CA VAL A 15 -4.30 1.79 9.09
C VAL A 15 -2.84 1.43 9.22
N PHE A 16 -1.91 2.29 8.81
CA PHE A 16 -0.47 2.03 8.95
C PHE A 16 -0.05 1.97 10.41
N ALA A 17 -0.49 2.92 11.24
CA ALA A 17 -0.23 2.88 12.67
C ALA A 17 -0.80 1.60 13.29
N TRP A 18 -2.02 1.24 12.93
CA TRP A 18 -2.67 0.03 13.44
C TRP A 18 -1.96 -1.26 13.00
N ALA A 19 -1.66 -1.40 11.72
CA ALA A 19 -0.91 -2.53 11.16
C ALA A 19 0.52 -2.61 11.70
N TRP A 20 1.17 -1.49 12.00
CA TRP A 20 2.50 -1.47 12.58
C TRP A 20 2.51 -1.95 14.04
N LEU A 21 1.53 -1.49 14.83
CA LEU A 21 1.41 -1.79 16.25
C LEU A 21 0.82 -3.18 16.51
N ARG A 22 -0.20 -3.58 15.74
CA ARG A 22 -0.98 -4.80 15.94
C ARG A 22 -0.85 -5.82 14.81
N GLY A 23 -0.11 -5.56 13.75
CA GLY A 23 0.17 -6.54 12.70
C GLY A 23 1.33 -7.47 13.02
N GLY A 24 1.51 -8.49 12.19
CA GLY A 24 2.65 -9.38 12.16
C GLY A 24 3.74 -8.88 11.20
N HIS A 25 4.68 -9.76 10.86
CA HIS A 25 5.76 -9.43 9.91
C HIS A 25 5.22 -9.10 8.51
N THR A 26 4.15 -9.77 8.08
CA THR A 26 3.55 -9.58 6.76
C THR A 26 2.89 -8.20 6.64
N GLU A 27 2.09 -7.79 7.63
CA GLU A 27 1.43 -6.48 7.63
C GLU A 27 2.46 -5.35 7.75
N ARG A 28 3.51 -5.53 8.58
CA ARG A 28 4.61 -4.57 8.68
C ARG A 28 5.40 -4.41 7.38
N ALA A 29 5.62 -5.51 6.65
CA ALA A 29 6.21 -5.45 5.32
C ALA A 29 5.32 -4.65 4.35
N GLY A 30 4.00 -4.88 4.38
CA GLY A 30 3.03 -4.09 3.61
C GLY A 30 3.10 -2.59 3.91
N VAL A 31 3.12 -2.22 5.20
CA VAL A 31 3.29 -0.81 5.62
C VAL A 31 4.60 -0.24 5.08
N ALA A 32 5.72 -0.96 5.22
CA ALA A 32 7.02 -0.50 4.74
C ALA A 32 7.02 -0.27 3.22
N ILE A 33 6.45 -1.19 2.44
CA ILE A 33 6.32 -1.05 0.99
C ILE A 33 5.53 0.22 0.64
N LEU A 34 4.36 0.42 1.25
CA LEU A 34 3.48 1.55 0.92
C LEU A 34 4.06 2.89 1.37
N VAL A 35 4.73 2.95 2.53
CA VAL A 35 5.42 4.16 3.00
C VAL A 35 6.60 4.50 2.09
N LEU A 36 7.40 3.50 1.70
CA LEU A 36 8.51 3.71 0.76
C LEU A 36 7.99 4.19 -0.59
N ALA A 37 6.92 3.58 -1.11
CA ALA A 37 6.29 4.01 -2.36
C ALA A 37 5.82 5.46 -2.30
N PHE A 38 5.22 5.87 -1.18
CA PHE A 38 4.84 7.27 -0.95
C PHE A 38 6.04 8.23 -1.01
N LEU A 39 7.14 7.88 -0.35
CA LEU A 39 8.38 8.69 -0.37
C LEU A 39 8.98 8.76 -1.78
N VAL A 40 9.08 7.63 -2.47
CA VAL A 40 9.60 7.57 -3.85
C VAL A 40 8.70 8.33 -4.82
N SER A 41 7.38 8.27 -4.63
CA SER A 41 6.43 9.02 -5.45
C SER A 41 6.72 10.53 -5.43
N PHE A 42 7.01 11.14 -4.27
CA PHE A 42 7.41 12.55 -4.24
C PHE A 42 8.64 12.86 -5.08
N MET A 43 9.64 11.97 -5.07
CA MET A 43 10.86 12.16 -5.87
C MET A 43 10.61 11.95 -7.36
N MET A 44 9.61 11.13 -7.71
CA MET A 44 9.25 10.77 -9.08
C MET A 44 8.18 11.69 -9.69
N GLN A 45 7.57 12.61 -8.92
CA GLN A 45 6.61 13.60 -9.41
C GLN A 45 7.05 14.39 -10.67
N PRO A 46 8.32 14.83 -10.84
CA PRO A 46 8.73 15.56 -12.04
C PRO A 46 8.94 14.65 -13.27
N VAL A 47 8.91 13.33 -13.10
CA VAL A 47 9.14 12.39 -14.21
C VAL A 47 7.85 12.20 -14.99
N THR A 48 7.72 12.92 -16.10
CA THR A 48 6.56 12.87 -16.99
C THR A 48 6.98 12.61 -18.43
N LEU A 49 6.10 11.98 -19.22
CA LEU A 49 6.25 11.79 -20.65
C LEU A 49 5.09 12.49 -21.36
N GLY A 50 5.31 13.72 -21.82
CA GLY A 50 4.20 14.60 -22.23
C GLY A 50 3.28 14.88 -21.04
N GLN A 51 1.97 14.61 -21.20
CA GLN A 51 1.02 14.71 -20.10
C GLN A 51 1.07 13.46 -19.18
N PHE A 52 1.61 12.34 -19.63
CA PHE A 52 1.63 11.06 -18.91
C PHE A 52 2.53 11.11 -17.67
N ARG A 53 1.98 10.73 -16.51
CA ARG A 53 2.68 10.70 -15.22
C ARG A 53 3.50 9.43 -15.07
N LEU A 54 4.57 9.35 -15.86
CA LEU A 54 5.45 8.17 -15.93
C LEU A 54 6.02 7.78 -14.56
N GLY A 55 6.41 8.76 -13.73
CA GLY A 55 6.91 8.52 -12.38
C GLY A 55 5.91 7.79 -11.48
N ASP A 56 4.64 8.20 -11.50
CA ASP A 56 3.57 7.53 -10.74
C ASP A 56 3.39 6.08 -11.23
N ALA A 57 3.39 5.86 -12.55
CA ALA A 57 3.25 4.53 -13.13
C ALA A 57 4.41 3.59 -12.75
N ILE A 58 5.64 4.09 -12.71
CA ILE A 58 6.82 3.33 -12.27
C ILE A 58 6.72 2.96 -10.78
N VAL A 59 6.29 3.90 -9.93
CA VAL A 59 6.11 3.64 -8.49
C VAL A 59 5.03 2.58 -8.28
N ASP A 60 3.88 2.72 -8.94
CA ASP A 60 2.77 1.78 -8.83
C ASP A 60 3.15 0.38 -9.37
N LEU A 61 4.00 0.31 -10.41
CA LEU A 61 4.56 -0.95 -10.90
C LEU A 61 5.46 -1.60 -9.84
N GLY A 62 6.29 -0.81 -9.16
CA GLY A 62 7.10 -1.27 -8.04
C GLY A 62 6.24 -1.81 -6.89
N VAL A 63 5.16 -1.10 -6.53
CA VAL A 63 4.20 -1.55 -5.51
C VAL A 63 3.53 -2.85 -5.92
N PHE A 64 3.06 -2.95 -7.17
CA PHE A 64 2.44 -4.17 -7.68
C PHE A 64 3.38 -5.37 -7.58
N ILE A 65 4.63 -5.23 -8.07
CA ILE A 65 5.64 -6.30 -7.99
C ILE A 65 5.90 -6.69 -6.54
N ALA A 66 6.04 -5.71 -5.64
CA ALA A 66 6.27 -5.97 -4.21
C ALA A 66 5.08 -6.69 -3.55
N MET A 67 3.84 -6.34 -3.90
CA MET A 67 2.64 -7.00 -3.40
C MET A 67 2.48 -8.41 -3.96
N VAL A 68 2.76 -8.63 -5.25
CA VAL A 68 2.81 -9.97 -5.85
C VAL A 68 3.87 -10.84 -5.16
N TRP A 69 5.07 -10.29 -4.95
CA TRP A 69 6.13 -10.98 -4.23
C TRP A 69 5.70 -11.35 -2.80
N LEU A 70 5.00 -10.44 -2.11
CA LEU A 70 4.50 -10.68 -0.75
C LEU A 70 3.42 -11.77 -0.76
N ALA A 71 2.51 -11.75 -1.74
CA ALA A 71 1.45 -12.73 -1.92
C ALA A 71 1.99 -14.13 -2.21
N LEU A 72 3.05 -14.24 -3.01
CA LEU A 72 3.69 -15.52 -3.32
C LEU A 72 4.47 -16.11 -2.13
N ARG A 73 4.88 -15.29 -1.16
CA ARG A 73 5.67 -15.75 0.01
C ARG A 73 4.85 -15.95 1.27
N ARG A 74 3.68 -15.35 1.37
CA ARG A 74 2.87 -15.31 2.57
C ARG A 74 1.47 -15.78 2.23
N ASP A 75 1.05 -16.86 2.87
CA ASP A 75 -0.29 -17.43 2.72
C ASP A 75 -1.31 -16.58 3.52
N ARG A 76 -1.60 -15.40 3.00
CA ARG A 76 -2.57 -14.44 3.53
C ARG A 76 -3.43 -13.95 2.39
N TRP A 77 -4.74 -14.01 2.52
CA TRP A 77 -5.63 -13.61 1.42
C TRP A 77 -5.51 -12.11 1.11
N TRP A 78 -5.19 -11.27 2.10
CA TRP A 78 -5.15 -9.83 1.93
C TRP A 78 -4.02 -9.36 0.99
N THR A 79 -2.90 -10.08 0.95
CA THR A 79 -1.75 -9.74 0.10
C THR A 79 -2.08 -9.99 -1.37
N LEU A 80 -2.81 -11.08 -1.66
CA LEU A 80 -3.33 -11.37 -2.99
C LEU A 80 -4.35 -10.32 -3.43
N ALA A 81 -5.27 -9.92 -2.55
CA ALA A 81 -6.24 -8.87 -2.83
C ALA A 81 -5.54 -7.51 -3.10
N ALA A 82 -4.55 -7.15 -2.28
CA ALA A 82 -3.76 -5.93 -2.49
C ALA A 82 -3.00 -5.96 -3.83
N ALA A 83 -2.41 -7.11 -4.21
CA ALA A 83 -1.77 -7.28 -5.50
C ALA A 83 -2.76 -7.09 -6.67
N ALA A 84 -3.98 -7.65 -6.56
CA ALA A 84 -5.02 -7.46 -7.57
C ALA A 84 -5.41 -5.98 -7.74
N PHE A 85 -5.55 -5.23 -6.64
CA PHE A 85 -5.78 -3.79 -6.70
C PHE A 85 -4.60 -3.02 -7.31
N GLY A 86 -3.36 -3.41 -7.01
CA GLY A 86 -2.18 -2.89 -7.70
C GLY A 86 -2.22 -3.12 -9.22
N GLY A 87 -2.66 -4.31 -9.64
CA GLY A 87 -2.88 -4.63 -11.05
C GLY A 87 -3.94 -3.74 -11.70
N LEU A 88 -5.05 -3.47 -11.01
CA LEU A 88 -6.08 -2.55 -11.51
C LEU A 88 -5.56 -1.11 -11.66
N ILE A 89 -4.71 -0.64 -10.75
CA ILE A 89 -4.03 0.67 -10.89
C ILE A 89 -3.14 0.69 -12.14
N LEU A 90 -2.39 -0.38 -12.40
CA LEU A 90 -1.56 -0.48 -13.61
C LEU A 90 -2.38 -0.53 -14.90
N ILE A 91 -3.53 -1.19 -14.89
CA ILE A 91 -4.46 -1.17 -16.02
C ILE A 91 -4.96 0.26 -16.28
N ALA A 92 -5.24 1.04 -15.23
CA ALA A 92 -5.63 2.45 -15.38
C ALA A 92 -4.50 3.28 -16.03
N HIS A 93 -3.25 3.10 -15.59
CA HIS A 93 -2.09 3.73 -16.23
C HIS A 93 -1.93 3.33 -17.69
N ALA A 94 -2.04 2.04 -17.99
CA ALA A 94 -1.93 1.52 -19.35
C ALA A 94 -3.02 2.10 -20.26
N LEU A 95 -4.25 2.23 -19.76
CA LEU A 95 -5.34 2.84 -20.51
C LEU A 95 -5.04 4.30 -20.85
N MET A 96 -4.62 5.10 -19.87
CA MET A 96 -4.27 6.51 -20.10
C MET A 96 -3.09 6.66 -21.07
N PHE A 97 -2.11 5.76 -20.99
CA PHE A 97 -0.96 5.77 -21.91
C PHE A 97 -1.36 5.43 -23.35
N LEU A 98 -2.27 4.45 -23.55
CA LEU A 98 -2.73 4.01 -24.86
C LEU A 98 -3.78 4.94 -25.49
N THR A 99 -4.41 5.81 -24.70
CA THR A 99 -5.46 6.74 -25.16
C THR A 99 -5.17 8.19 -24.71
N PRO A 100 -4.21 8.87 -25.35
CA PRO A 100 -3.79 10.22 -24.96
C PRO A 100 -4.95 11.24 -24.91
N ASP A 101 -5.91 11.12 -25.83
CA ASP A 101 -7.08 12.01 -25.89
C ASP A 101 -7.95 11.93 -24.63
N LEU A 102 -8.09 10.73 -24.04
CA LEU A 102 -8.80 10.55 -22.77
C LEU A 102 -8.04 11.20 -21.61
N GLN A 103 -6.72 11.16 -21.66
CA GLN A 103 -5.89 11.75 -20.62
C GLN A 103 -6.06 13.26 -20.55
N GLU A 104 -6.11 13.94 -21.70
CA GLU A 104 -6.30 15.39 -21.76
C GLU A 104 -7.69 15.82 -21.30
N ALA A 105 -8.74 15.07 -21.69
CA ALA A 105 -10.11 15.39 -21.34
C ALA A 105 -10.51 14.99 -19.91
N HIS A 106 -9.92 13.93 -19.34
CA HIS A 106 -10.43 13.26 -18.13
C HIS A 106 -9.38 13.02 -17.03
N ILE A 107 -8.29 13.79 -16.99
CA ILE A 107 -7.20 13.64 -16.00
C ILE A 107 -7.69 13.56 -14.54
N ARG A 108 -8.76 14.28 -14.17
CA ARG A 108 -9.30 14.27 -12.81
C ARG A 108 -10.00 12.95 -12.47
N MET A 109 -10.67 12.34 -13.44
CA MET A 109 -11.37 11.06 -13.26
C MET A 109 -10.38 9.92 -13.12
N ASP A 110 -9.30 9.93 -13.91
CA ASP A 110 -8.19 8.99 -13.77
C ASP A 110 -7.54 9.05 -12.39
N VAL A 111 -7.17 10.25 -11.93
CA VAL A 111 -6.57 10.41 -10.60
C VAL A 111 -7.55 9.95 -9.51
N ALA A 112 -8.86 10.26 -9.64
CA ALA A 112 -9.86 9.84 -8.67
C ALA A 112 -10.05 8.31 -8.62
N SER A 113 -10.06 7.64 -9.78
CA SER A 113 -10.22 6.18 -9.84
C SER A 113 -9.04 5.47 -9.18
N ARG A 114 -7.80 5.91 -9.46
CA ARG A 114 -6.59 5.35 -8.86
C ARG A 114 -6.55 5.53 -7.34
N TRP A 115 -6.97 6.70 -6.84
CA TRP A 115 -7.07 6.92 -5.39
C TRP A 115 -8.15 6.03 -4.75
N GLY A 116 -9.29 5.85 -5.41
CA GLY A 116 -10.35 4.93 -4.96
C GLY A 116 -9.86 3.50 -4.85
N ILE A 117 -9.12 3.00 -5.84
CA ILE A 117 -8.49 1.68 -5.79
C ILE A 117 -7.42 1.62 -4.69
N GLY A 118 -6.65 2.71 -4.52
CA GLY A 118 -5.70 2.86 -3.43
C GLY A 118 -6.35 2.72 -2.05
N VAL A 119 -7.56 3.24 -1.84
CA VAL A 119 -8.32 3.04 -0.59
C VAL A 119 -8.56 1.56 -0.35
N LEU A 120 -9.00 0.82 -1.36
CA LEU A 120 -9.25 -0.62 -1.24
C LEU A 120 -7.98 -1.39 -0.87
N MET A 121 -6.84 -1.03 -1.47
CA MET A 121 -5.54 -1.61 -1.11
C MET A 121 -5.15 -1.33 0.35
N ILE A 122 -5.39 -0.11 0.85
CA ILE A 122 -5.18 0.24 2.27
C ILE A 122 -6.11 -0.57 3.17
N LEU A 123 -7.38 -0.71 2.80
CA LEU A 123 -8.34 -1.51 3.55
C LEU A 123 -7.96 -3.00 3.58
N CYS A 124 -7.39 -3.56 2.50
CA CYS A 124 -6.86 -4.93 2.51
C CYS A 124 -5.78 -5.09 3.58
N LEU A 125 -4.84 -4.15 3.69
CA LEU A 125 -3.82 -4.20 4.75
C LEU A 125 -4.45 -4.18 6.15
N GLY A 126 -5.46 -3.34 6.36
CA GLY A 126 -6.23 -3.33 7.61
C GLY A 126 -6.95 -4.66 7.88
N ALA A 127 -7.56 -5.24 6.84
CA ALA A 127 -8.23 -6.53 6.91
C ALA A 127 -7.26 -7.67 7.25
N GLY A 128 -5.99 -7.59 6.82
CA GLY A 128 -4.94 -8.51 7.23
C GLY A 128 -4.69 -8.52 8.74
N VAL A 129 -4.77 -7.35 9.39
CA VAL A 129 -4.68 -7.27 10.86
C VAL A 129 -5.88 -7.95 11.52
N VAL A 130 -7.09 -7.78 10.97
CA VAL A 130 -8.32 -8.42 11.46
C VAL A 130 -8.27 -9.93 11.29
N GLU A 131 -7.93 -10.41 10.10
CA GLU A 131 -7.75 -11.83 9.77
C GLU A 131 -6.87 -12.51 10.81
N ARG A 132 -5.72 -11.90 11.09
CA ARG A 132 -4.74 -12.42 12.04
C ARG A 132 -5.28 -12.47 13.47
N TRP A 133 -6.06 -11.47 13.86
CA TRP A 133 -6.71 -11.46 15.17
C TRP A 133 -7.80 -12.54 15.27
N MET A 134 -8.61 -12.72 14.22
CA MET A 134 -9.62 -13.79 14.14
C MET A 134 -8.98 -15.18 14.18
N ALA A 135 -7.79 -15.33 13.60
CA ALA A 135 -6.99 -16.56 13.67
C ALA A 135 -6.32 -16.79 15.05
N GLY A 136 -6.44 -15.86 16.00
CA GLY A 136 -5.85 -15.97 17.34
C GLY A 136 -4.33 -15.74 17.40
N GLU A 137 -3.73 -15.27 16.32
CA GLU A 137 -2.28 -15.06 16.24
C GLU A 137 -1.83 -13.80 17.01
N ARG A 138 -0.76 -13.92 17.80
CA ARG A 138 -0.26 -12.82 18.64
C ARG A 138 0.54 -11.80 17.82
N PRO A 139 0.40 -10.49 18.05
CA PRO A 139 1.28 -9.46 17.48
C PRO A 139 2.75 -9.68 17.80
N VAL A 140 3.61 -9.45 16.79
CA VAL A 140 5.08 -9.46 16.94
C VAL A 140 5.53 -8.42 17.97
N SER A 141 4.80 -7.31 18.11
CA SER A 141 5.07 -6.29 19.13
C SER A 141 4.95 -6.81 20.57
N LEU A 142 4.14 -7.85 20.80
CA LEU A 142 4.03 -8.49 22.11
C LEU A 142 5.19 -9.46 22.37
N GLU A 143 5.66 -10.18 21.35
CA GLU A 143 6.79 -11.11 21.48
C GLU A 143 8.11 -10.37 21.76
N ALA A 144 8.30 -9.18 21.19
CA ALA A 144 9.49 -8.36 21.40
C ALA A 144 9.66 -7.85 22.85
N ARG A 145 8.57 -7.73 23.64
CA ARG A 145 8.64 -7.22 25.03
C ARG A 145 9.26 -8.20 26.03
N TRP A 146 9.46 -9.48 25.66
CA TRP A 146 9.87 -10.53 26.61
C TRP A 146 11.37 -10.84 26.63
N ARG A 147 12.18 -10.33 25.70
CA ARG A 147 13.65 -10.46 25.77
C ARG A 147 14.26 -9.39 26.69
N ARG A 148 13.78 -9.29 27.93
CA ARG A 148 14.59 -8.67 28.99
C ARG A 148 15.67 -9.69 29.35
N PRO A 149 16.97 -9.39 29.20
CA PRO A 149 18.00 -10.30 29.66
C PRO A 149 17.83 -10.46 31.17
N GLU A 150 17.59 -11.69 31.61
CA GLU A 150 17.68 -12.04 33.02
C GLU A 150 19.04 -11.57 33.50
N ARG A 151 19.06 -10.54 34.35
CA ARG A 151 20.27 -10.17 35.08
C ARG A 151 20.61 -11.39 35.92
N ARG A 152 21.65 -12.14 35.52
CA ARG A 152 22.30 -13.12 36.39
C ARG A 152 22.78 -12.34 37.61
N ALA A 153 22.14 -12.58 38.75
CA ALA A 153 22.64 -12.14 40.03
C ALA A 153 23.93 -12.93 40.32
N THR A 154 25.04 -12.22 40.35
CA THR A 154 26.33 -12.67 40.90
C THR A 154 26.35 -12.42 42.39
#